data_AF-A0A1G9YJE9-F1
#
_entry.id   AF-A0A1G9YJE9-F1
#
_cell.length_a   1.000
_cell.length_b   1.000
_cell.length_c   1.000
_cell.angle_alpha   90.00
_cell.angle_beta   90.00
_cell.angle_gamma   90.00
#
_symmetry.space_group_name_H-M   'P 1'
#
loop_
_entity.id
_entity.type
_entity.pdbx_description
1 polymer ?
#
loop_
_entity_poly.entity_id
_entity_poly.type
_entity_poly.pdbx_seq_one_letter_code
_entity_poly.pdbx_strand_id
1 'polypeptide(L)'
;MTQSTPVEDERTAYRVATLPLEYGTTRINQLFTRGYNRYIVDGEEQPEDLLNDLERFGTAAFKEDVRANATEEPFVDEPGTLAVLATLSAICVKAHPKFEHAPPRTVQVLYDIRELYVNNLASLLREFGDGSLQQDIAEVLYAKDPGEDGPHPGRVCTGIKEMPEFGDGLYLEIPMAAASRKCLVHADTETGEAEELLTRVENNCLYVPVGDFDTKYREYARRAFKKLLRVQEENLSEDQLTWLTTNESAITERIDRFIETGHHERIWRDWNPGERTFRVLRDAIRDAPDEVVSLGEFHSAKELFEAVEAYDPEASWKRDVCNRISSPRSLGNLLASQRDHRSLTIREHRNTNHYRIQESSRGVQPLDVEAIEDLFELPCMANMAERLHEKKPVRKDLYNFARMVMWLPQYQDSDLETIVADLKDVFSRWPWYDEQVTDYQIRYEFSNTIGGDTPLPMNCDNDDMQRYCIGQEQCPYSIWGSLPFPDEMYDQLDEDGPTGEEF
;
A
#
# COMPACT_ATOMS: atom_id res chain seq x y z
N MET A 1 -15.17 36.17 21.24
CA MET A 1 -14.79 34.91 21.91
C MET A 1 -13.66 34.31 21.09
N THR A 2 -12.45 34.27 21.63
CA THR A 2 -11.31 33.55 21.04
C THR A 2 -11.75 32.10 20.86
N GLN A 3 -11.76 31.57 19.63
CA GLN A 3 -12.03 30.16 19.40
C GLN A 3 -10.93 29.37 20.11
N SER A 4 -11.30 28.39 20.94
CA SER A 4 -10.35 27.48 21.58
C SER A 4 -9.43 26.83 20.53
N THR A 5 -8.19 26.56 20.90
CA THR A 5 -7.19 25.94 20.02
C THR A 5 -6.79 24.57 20.55
N PRO A 6 -6.39 23.62 19.68
CA PRO A 6 -5.82 22.33 20.12
C PRO A 6 -4.64 22.49 21.09
N VAL A 7 -3.89 23.58 20.99
CA VAL A 7 -2.75 23.85 21.89
C VAL A 7 -3.23 24.01 23.33
N GLU A 8 -4.34 24.72 23.53
CA GLU A 8 -4.79 25.15 24.86
C GLU A 8 -5.97 24.32 25.40
N ASP A 9 -6.75 23.69 24.51
CA ASP A 9 -7.99 22.99 24.87
C ASP A 9 -7.93 21.51 24.45
N GLU A 10 -7.99 20.65 25.45
CA GLU A 10 -7.89 19.20 25.31
C GLU A 10 -9.01 18.64 24.42
N ARG A 11 -10.27 19.05 24.65
CA ARG A 11 -11.41 18.61 23.83
C ARG A 11 -11.22 18.96 22.35
N THR A 12 -10.72 20.16 22.06
CA THR A 12 -10.43 20.60 20.70
C THR A 12 -9.28 19.78 20.09
N ALA A 13 -8.26 19.41 20.87
CA ALA A 13 -7.19 18.52 20.41
C ALA A 13 -7.72 17.14 20.03
N TYR A 14 -8.55 16.54 20.89
CA TYR A 14 -9.23 15.27 20.60
C TYR A 14 -10.09 15.38 19.33
N ARG A 15 -10.87 16.45 19.18
CA ARG A 15 -11.71 16.65 18.00
C ARG A 15 -10.91 16.77 16.71
N VAL A 16 -9.79 17.49 16.73
CA VAL A 16 -8.92 17.62 15.54
C VAL A 16 -8.22 16.29 15.22
N ALA A 17 -7.74 15.56 16.23
CA ALA A 17 -7.08 14.26 16.01
C ALA A 17 -8.05 13.21 15.45
N THR A 18 -9.31 13.23 15.89
CA THR A 18 -10.32 12.24 15.51
C THR A 18 -11.00 12.54 14.20
N LEU A 19 -11.09 13.81 13.79
CA LEU A 19 -11.74 14.26 12.57
C LEU A 19 -10.83 15.16 11.70
N PRO A 20 -9.57 14.80 11.39
CA PRO A 20 -8.63 15.73 10.78
C PRO A 20 -9.01 16.14 9.34
N LEU A 21 -9.90 15.41 8.66
CA LEU A 21 -10.43 15.81 7.35
C LEU A 21 -11.36 17.02 7.43
N GLU A 22 -11.97 17.27 8.59
CA GLU A 22 -12.87 18.41 8.83
C GLU A 22 -12.10 19.71 9.16
N TYR A 23 -10.78 19.63 9.24
CA TYR A 23 -9.93 20.73 9.70
C TYR A 23 -8.84 21.10 8.69
N GLY A 24 -8.62 22.40 8.54
CA GLY A 24 -7.51 22.94 7.76
C GLY A 24 -6.15 22.73 8.44
N THR A 25 -5.08 22.88 7.63
CA THR A 25 -3.68 22.70 8.05
C THR A 25 -3.33 23.47 9.33
N THR A 26 -3.83 24.69 9.52
CA THR A 26 -3.57 25.48 10.74
C THR A 26 -4.00 24.77 12.03
N ARG A 27 -5.18 24.14 12.05
CA ARG A 27 -5.67 23.42 13.24
C ARG A 27 -4.89 22.14 13.47
N ILE A 28 -4.48 21.46 12.40
CA ILE A 28 -3.64 20.26 12.48
C ILE A 28 -2.23 20.63 12.99
N ASN A 29 -1.64 21.72 12.52
CA ASN A 29 -0.36 22.21 13.05
C ASN A 29 -0.46 22.56 14.54
N GLN A 30 -1.57 23.15 14.98
CA GLN A 30 -1.82 23.39 16.41
C GLN A 30 -1.91 22.08 17.22
N LEU A 31 -2.47 21.00 16.65
CA LEU A 31 -2.44 19.68 17.26
C LEU A 31 -1.00 19.15 17.38
N PHE A 32 -0.19 19.29 16.33
CA PHE A 32 1.22 18.91 16.38
C PHE A 32 2.01 19.74 17.38
N THR A 33 1.80 21.07 17.44
CA THR A 33 2.40 21.93 18.46
C THR A 33 2.08 21.44 19.87
N ARG A 34 0.82 21.04 20.12
CA ARG A 34 0.46 20.42 21.41
C ARG A 34 1.30 19.17 21.69
N GLY A 35 1.45 18.28 20.71
CA GLY A 35 2.26 17.07 20.85
C GLY A 35 3.75 17.36 21.10
N TYR A 36 4.32 18.33 20.38
CA TYR A 36 5.71 18.74 20.54
C TYR A 36 5.99 19.42 21.88
N ASN A 37 5.02 20.14 22.45
CA ASN A 37 5.18 20.77 23.77
C ASN A 37 5.49 19.76 24.89
N ARG A 38 5.18 18.47 24.70
CA ARG A 38 5.62 17.39 25.62
C ARG A 38 7.13 17.29 25.74
N TYR A 39 7.85 17.64 24.68
CA TYR A 39 9.31 17.54 24.56
C TYR A 39 9.98 18.91 24.75
N ILE A 40 9.31 19.84 25.43
CA ILE A 40 9.88 21.13 25.83
C ILE A 40 9.89 21.16 27.36
N VAL A 41 11.09 21.13 27.95
CA VAL A 41 11.29 21.16 29.41
C VAL A 41 12.03 22.44 29.75
N ASP A 42 11.45 23.25 30.65
CA ASP A 42 12.01 24.55 31.06
C ASP A 42 12.31 25.52 29.88
N GLY A 43 11.57 25.38 28.78
CA GLY A 43 11.74 26.18 27.56
C GLY A 43 12.84 25.67 26.62
N GLU A 44 13.45 24.53 26.92
CA GLU A 44 14.47 23.87 26.09
C GLU A 44 13.89 22.63 25.39
N GLU A 45 14.13 22.53 24.09
CA GLU A 45 13.75 21.36 23.28
C GLU A 45 14.53 20.11 23.73
N GLN A 46 13.84 18.98 23.86
CA GLN A 46 14.39 17.67 24.22
C GLN A 46 14.30 16.71 23.01
N PRO A 47 15.12 16.91 21.97
CA PRO A 47 15.02 16.13 20.74
C PRO A 47 15.35 14.64 20.95
N GLU A 48 16.22 14.32 21.91
CA GLU A 48 16.56 12.93 22.26
C GLU A 48 15.38 12.17 22.87
N ASP A 49 14.58 12.82 23.74
CA ASP A 49 13.38 12.21 24.32
C ASP A 49 12.31 11.95 23.26
N LEU A 50 12.11 12.91 22.33
CA LEU A 50 11.23 12.72 21.18
C LEU A 50 11.68 11.55 20.32
N LEU A 51 12.98 11.46 20.03
CA LEU A 51 13.55 10.38 19.23
C LEU A 51 13.37 9.02 19.89
N ASN A 52 13.62 8.91 21.20
CA ASN A 52 13.44 7.69 21.97
C ASN A 52 11.98 7.20 21.94
N ASP A 53 11.01 8.11 22.15
CA ASP A 53 9.59 7.78 22.10
C ASP A 53 9.12 7.41 20.69
N LEU A 54 9.63 8.11 19.67
CA LEU A 54 9.42 7.81 18.26
C LEU A 54 9.89 6.40 17.93
N GLU A 55 11.13 6.07 18.25
CA GLU A 55 11.70 4.75 17.99
C GLU A 55 10.92 3.64 18.71
N ARG A 56 10.53 3.89 19.96
CA ARG A 56 9.71 2.95 20.74
C ARG A 56 8.33 2.75 20.11
N PHE A 57 7.66 3.82 19.66
CA PHE A 57 6.36 3.75 18.99
C PHE A 57 6.46 3.07 17.61
N GLY A 58 7.40 3.52 16.77
CA GLY A 58 7.62 2.99 15.43
C GLY A 58 8.01 1.51 15.44
N THR A 59 8.86 1.08 16.38
CA THR A 59 9.21 -0.35 16.51
C THR A 59 8.11 -1.20 17.12
N ALA A 60 7.25 -0.63 17.98
CA ALA A 60 6.06 -1.28 18.50
C ALA A 60 5.05 -1.59 17.39
N ALA A 61 4.99 -0.76 16.35
CA ALA A 61 4.10 -0.99 15.21
C ALA A 61 4.34 -2.35 14.54
N PHE A 62 5.56 -2.91 14.52
CA PHE A 62 5.83 -4.22 13.90
C PHE A 62 5.32 -5.44 14.70
N LYS A 63 4.67 -5.23 15.85
CA LYS A 63 4.21 -6.29 16.76
C LYS A 63 2.68 -6.31 16.80
N GLU A 64 2.09 -7.35 16.22
CA GLU A 64 0.63 -7.51 16.13
C GLU A 64 -0.06 -7.49 17.50
N ASP A 65 0.52 -8.13 18.50
CA ASP A 65 0.03 -8.14 19.88
C ASP A 65 0.00 -6.72 20.48
N VAL A 66 1.05 -5.92 20.24
CA VAL A 66 1.09 -4.54 20.72
C VAL A 66 0.06 -3.68 19.99
N ARG A 67 -0.12 -3.86 18.68
CA ARG A 67 -1.16 -3.14 17.92
C ARG A 67 -2.55 -3.49 18.42
N ALA A 68 -2.84 -4.77 18.69
CA ALA A 68 -4.14 -5.21 19.18
C ALA A 68 -4.44 -4.66 20.60
N ASN A 69 -3.47 -4.77 21.51
CA ASN A 69 -3.61 -4.33 22.90
C ASN A 69 -3.76 -2.81 23.04
N ALA A 70 -3.28 -2.04 22.06
CA ALA A 70 -3.42 -0.58 22.05
C ALA A 70 -4.88 -0.08 22.04
N THR A 71 -5.85 -0.95 21.77
CA THR A 71 -7.29 -0.65 21.87
C THR A 71 -7.81 -0.59 23.32
N GLU A 72 -7.03 -1.10 24.27
CA GLU A 72 -7.35 -1.15 25.70
C GLU A 72 -6.40 -0.27 26.51
N GLU A 73 -5.11 -0.30 26.19
CA GLU A 73 -4.07 0.47 26.88
C GLU A 73 -3.33 1.37 25.88
N PRO A 74 -3.56 2.69 25.92
CA PRO A 74 -2.89 3.58 24.99
C PRO A 74 -1.41 3.73 25.36
N PHE A 75 -0.56 3.81 24.34
CA PHE A 75 0.88 3.99 24.42
C PHE A 75 1.27 5.38 24.91
N VAL A 76 0.42 6.37 24.64
CA VAL A 76 0.57 7.77 25.07
C VAL A 76 -0.73 8.22 25.73
N ASP A 77 -0.67 9.34 26.44
CA ASP A 77 -1.76 9.93 27.21
C ASP A 77 -2.48 11.08 26.46
N GLU A 78 -1.89 11.60 25.38
CA GLU A 78 -2.45 12.73 24.64
C GLU A 78 -2.54 12.51 23.12
N PRO A 79 -3.63 12.97 22.47
CA PRO A 79 -3.84 12.79 21.03
C PRO A 79 -2.84 13.58 20.17
N GLY A 80 -2.31 14.71 20.69
CA GLY A 80 -1.28 15.48 20.01
C GLY A 80 0.04 14.71 19.91
N THR A 81 0.50 14.14 21.02
CA THR A 81 1.71 13.30 21.05
C THR A 81 1.52 12.06 20.18
N LEU A 82 0.35 11.42 20.21
CA LEU A 82 0.04 10.28 19.35
C LEU A 82 0.19 10.64 17.86
N ALA A 83 -0.33 11.80 17.45
CA ALA A 83 -0.25 12.26 16.07
C ALA A 83 1.21 12.54 15.66
N VAL A 84 2.01 13.18 16.53
CA VAL A 84 3.44 13.44 16.28
C VAL A 84 4.20 12.11 16.11
N LEU A 85 4.14 11.21 17.08
CA LEU A 85 4.91 9.96 17.04
C LEU A 85 4.53 9.09 15.84
N ALA A 86 3.24 8.94 15.55
CA ALA A 86 2.78 8.10 14.45
C ALA A 86 3.17 8.68 13.08
N THR A 87 3.03 10.00 12.88
CA THR A 87 3.38 10.62 11.61
C THR A 87 4.88 10.67 11.38
N LEU A 88 5.68 11.02 12.41
CA LEU A 88 7.15 10.98 12.30
C LEU A 88 7.66 9.55 12.07
N SER A 89 7.09 8.53 12.73
CA SER A 89 7.45 7.13 12.47
C SER A 89 7.19 6.73 11.02
N ALA A 90 6.05 7.16 10.46
CA ALA A 90 5.73 6.90 9.05
C ALA A 90 6.69 7.64 8.10
N ILE A 91 7.15 8.84 8.46
CA ILE A 91 8.16 9.59 7.71
C ILE A 91 9.51 8.84 7.71
N CYS A 92 9.97 8.35 8.86
CA CYS A 92 11.21 7.56 8.95
C CYS A 92 11.11 6.28 8.10
N VAL A 93 9.98 5.58 8.14
CA VAL A 93 9.73 4.45 7.22
C VAL A 93 9.82 4.91 5.78
N LYS A 94 9.10 5.96 5.36
CA LYS A 94 9.15 6.45 3.96
C LYS A 94 10.55 6.89 3.51
N ALA A 95 11.40 7.35 4.43
CA ALA A 95 12.76 7.78 4.16
C ALA A 95 13.76 6.63 4.05
N HIS A 96 13.40 5.42 4.50
CA HIS A 96 14.27 4.26 4.41
C HIS A 96 14.65 3.96 2.95
N PRO A 97 15.93 3.70 2.62
CA PRO A 97 16.39 3.50 1.24
C PRO A 97 15.62 2.41 0.50
N LYS A 98 15.20 1.34 1.20
CA LYS A 98 14.38 0.27 0.61
C LYS A 98 13.04 0.76 0.04
N PHE A 99 12.50 1.87 0.54
CA PHE A 99 11.18 2.38 0.16
C PHE A 99 11.24 3.69 -0.62
N GLU A 100 12.42 4.20 -0.98
CA GLU A 100 12.60 5.49 -1.67
C GLU A 100 11.67 5.67 -2.89
N HIS A 101 11.36 4.56 -3.54
CA HIS A 101 10.54 4.49 -4.75
C HIS A 101 9.33 3.56 -4.64
N ALA A 102 9.14 2.93 -3.48
CA ALA A 102 8.02 2.04 -3.26
C ALA A 102 6.72 2.85 -3.01
N PRO A 103 5.61 2.50 -3.67
CA PRO A 103 4.32 3.10 -3.34
C PRO A 103 3.95 2.87 -1.87
N PRO A 104 3.52 3.89 -1.11
CA PRO A 104 3.15 3.71 0.29
C PRO A 104 2.08 2.63 0.54
N ARG A 105 1.25 2.33 -0.48
CA ARG A 105 0.17 1.34 -0.38
C ARG A 105 0.67 -0.10 -0.29
N THR A 106 1.89 -0.39 -0.74
CA THR A 106 2.49 -1.74 -0.73
C THR A 106 3.34 -1.99 0.52
N VAL A 107 3.73 -0.93 1.24
CA VAL A 107 4.57 -1.02 2.44
C VAL A 107 3.72 -1.38 3.66
N GLN A 108 3.83 -2.62 4.13
CA GLN A 108 3.06 -3.14 5.28
C GLN A 108 3.31 -2.32 6.55
N VAL A 109 4.53 -1.88 6.77
CA VAL A 109 4.92 -1.11 7.98
C VAL A 109 4.11 0.18 8.13
N LEU A 110 3.76 0.85 7.03
CA LEU A 110 2.92 2.05 7.08
C LEU A 110 1.47 1.72 7.50
N TYR A 111 0.98 0.53 7.17
CA TYR A 111 -0.32 0.05 7.61
C TYR A 111 -0.30 -0.31 9.09
N ASP A 112 0.78 -0.95 9.54
CA ASP A 112 1.02 -1.31 10.94
C ASP A 112 1.08 -0.08 11.85
N ILE A 113 1.79 0.98 11.44
CA ILE A 113 1.84 2.27 12.17
C ILE A 113 0.45 2.90 12.25
N ARG A 114 -0.27 2.89 11.12
CA ARG A 114 -1.62 3.45 11.06
C ARG A 114 -2.61 2.66 11.91
N GLU A 115 -2.52 1.34 11.93
CA GLU A 115 -3.33 0.50 12.80
C GLU A 115 -3.04 0.82 14.28
N LEU A 116 -1.76 0.90 14.65
CA LEU A 116 -1.35 1.29 16.01
C LEU A 116 -1.92 2.66 16.39
N TYR A 117 -1.85 3.65 15.49
CA TYR A 117 -2.43 4.97 15.68
C TYR A 117 -3.94 4.91 15.92
N VAL A 118 -4.69 4.21 15.07
CA VAL A 118 -6.16 4.13 15.17
C VAL A 118 -6.58 3.45 16.47
N ASN A 119 -5.89 2.38 16.86
CA ASN A 119 -6.20 1.64 18.09
C ASN A 119 -5.91 2.48 19.33
N ASN A 120 -4.76 3.16 19.38
CA ASN A 120 -4.44 4.10 20.45
C ASN A 120 -5.46 5.24 20.56
N LEU A 121 -5.85 5.83 19.43
CA LEU A 121 -6.82 6.93 19.41
C LEU A 121 -8.19 6.48 19.93
N ALA A 122 -8.61 5.26 19.60
CA ALA A 122 -9.84 4.67 20.12
C ALA A 122 -9.78 4.47 21.65
N SER A 123 -8.62 4.07 22.19
CA SER A 123 -8.45 3.94 23.63
C SER A 123 -8.45 5.30 24.34
N LEU A 124 -7.70 6.28 23.81
CA LEU A 124 -7.70 7.66 24.32
C LEU A 124 -9.11 8.28 24.33
N LEU A 125 -9.89 8.06 23.26
CA LEU A 125 -11.28 8.48 23.19
C LEU A 125 -12.15 7.89 24.31
N ARG A 126 -11.92 6.62 24.65
CA ARG A 126 -12.63 5.92 25.72
C ARG A 126 -12.25 6.48 27.09
N GLU A 127 -10.96 6.71 27.33
CA GLU A 127 -10.45 7.30 28.57
C GLU A 127 -10.93 8.75 28.76
N PHE A 128 -10.98 9.53 27.70
CA PHE A 128 -11.50 10.90 27.75
C PHE A 128 -12.99 10.96 28.14
N GLY A 129 -13.77 9.94 27.78
CA GLY A 129 -15.13 9.74 28.29
C GLY A 129 -16.18 10.80 27.90
N ASP A 130 -15.87 11.67 26.93
CA ASP A 130 -16.79 12.72 26.47
C ASP A 130 -17.74 12.18 25.38
N GLY A 131 -18.96 11.79 25.79
CA GLY A 131 -20.01 11.35 24.87
C GLY A 131 -20.39 12.40 23.81
N SER A 132 -20.15 13.70 24.05
CA SER A 132 -20.40 14.73 23.05
C SER A 132 -19.41 14.66 21.88
N LEU A 133 -18.20 14.15 22.11
CA LEU A 133 -17.20 13.94 21.05
C LEU A 133 -17.58 12.76 20.17
N GLN A 134 -18.07 11.66 20.75
CA GLN A 134 -18.61 10.54 19.98
C GLN A 134 -19.80 10.98 19.12
N GLN A 135 -20.65 11.85 19.67
CA GLN A 135 -21.74 12.47 18.90
C GLN A 135 -21.20 13.34 17.75
N ASP A 136 -20.19 14.19 18.00
CA ASP A 136 -19.55 15.01 16.96
C ASP A 136 -18.96 14.13 15.82
N ILE A 137 -18.34 12.99 16.16
CA ILE A 137 -17.84 12.01 15.18
C ILE A 137 -19.01 11.39 14.40
N ALA A 138 -20.08 10.98 15.08
CA ALA A 138 -21.26 10.42 14.43
C ALA A 138 -21.91 11.44 13.47
N GLU A 139 -21.90 12.73 13.80
CA GLU A 139 -22.44 13.75 12.89
C GLU A 139 -21.72 13.76 11.54
N VAL A 140 -20.39 13.53 11.54
CA VAL A 140 -19.60 13.46 10.31
C VAL A 140 -19.81 12.14 9.58
N LEU A 141 -19.75 11.01 10.30
CA LEU A 141 -19.82 9.68 9.66
C LEU A 141 -21.17 9.40 8.99
N TYR A 142 -22.25 9.89 9.58
CA TYR A 142 -23.61 9.67 9.09
C TYR A 142 -24.18 10.85 8.29
N ALA A 143 -23.41 11.92 8.11
CA ALA A 143 -23.82 13.05 7.30
C ALA A 143 -24.18 12.60 5.89
N LYS A 144 -25.36 13.05 5.44
CA LYS A 144 -25.72 12.98 4.03
C LYS A 144 -24.85 13.91 3.21
N ASP A 145 -24.63 13.54 1.96
CA ASP A 145 -23.88 14.40 1.05
C ASP A 145 -24.63 15.73 0.86
N PRO A 146 -23.90 16.86 0.72
CA PRO A 146 -24.53 18.18 0.56
C PRO A 146 -25.49 18.20 -0.64
N GLY A 147 -26.67 18.79 -0.45
CA GLY A 147 -27.62 19.03 -1.55
C GLY A 147 -27.29 20.31 -2.32
N GLU A 148 -28.17 20.71 -3.24
CA GLU A 148 -28.04 21.98 -3.99
C GLU A 148 -27.97 23.20 -3.05
N ASP A 149 -28.69 23.15 -1.92
CA ASP A 149 -28.71 24.19 -0.89
C ASP A 149 -27.57 24.07 0.14
N GLY A 150 -26.62 23.13 -0.07
CA GLY A 150 -25.49 22.89 0.82
C GLY A 150 -25.73 21.78 1.86
N PRO A 151 -24.92 21.75 2.94
CA PRO A 151 -25.00 20.70 3.96
C PRO A 151 -26.31 20.79 4.76
N HIS A 152 -26.69 19.68 5.41
CA HIS A 152 -27.87 19.66 6.25
C HIS A 152 -27.79 20.73 7.36
N PRO A 153 -28.79 21.62 7.51
CA PRO A 153 -28.72 22.73 8.45
C PRO A 153 -28.94 22.35 9.93
N GLY A 154 -29.22 21.09 10.23
CA GLY A 154 -29.47 20.58 11.59
C GLY A 154 -28.43 19.57 12.08
N ARG A 155 -28.58 19.14 13.34
CA ARG A 155 -27.77 18.06 13.91
C ARG A 155 -28.07 16.75 13.19
N VAL A 156 -27.03 16.02 12.84
CA VAL A 156 -27.15 14.72 12.17
C VAL A 156 -27.36 13.61 13.20
N CYS A 157 -26.65 13.68 14.32
CA CYS A 157 -26.83 12.79 15.45
C CYS A 157 -27.32 13.61 16.64
N THR A 158 -28.44 13.23 17.25
CA THR A 158 -29.04 13.94 18.39
C THR A 158 -28.70 13.29 19.73
N GLY A 159 -28.22 12.04 19.74
CA GLY A 159 -27.70 11.41 20.95
C GLY A 159 -27.22 9.98 20.75
N ILE A 160 -26.59 9.44 21.79
CA ILE A 160 -26.18 8.04 21.91
C ILE A 160 -26.86 7.49 23.17
N LYS A 161 -27.73 6.48 23.04
CA LYS A 161 -28.56 6.01 24.16
C LYS A 161 -28.91 4.52 24.05
N GLU A 162 -29.21 3.93 25.19
CA GLU A 162 -29.81 2.60 25.27
C GLU A 162 -31.26 2.66 24.81
N MET A 163 -31.68 1.62 24.09
CA MET A 163 -33.05 1.47 23.61
C MET A 163 -33.56 0.09 24.05
N PRO A 164 -34.13 -0.05 25.25
CA PRO A 164 -34.54 -1.35 25.81
C PRO A 164 -35.51 -2.13 24.91
N GLU A 165 -36.30 -1.41 24.12
CA GLU A 165 -37.23 -1.95 23.12
C GLU A 165 -36.55 -2.63 21.92
N PHE A 166 -35.25 -2.37 21.69
CA PHE A 166 -34.44 -3.01 20.63
C PHE A 166 -33.49 -4.09 21.15
N GLY A 167 -33.51 -4.34 22.47
CA GLY A 167 -32.59 -5.26 23.15
C GLY A 167 -31.49 -4.53 23.93
N ASP A 168 -30.50 -5.29 24.39
CA ASP A 168 -29.35 -4.74 25.11
C ASP A 168 -28.37 -4.11 24.11
N GLY A 169 -28.09 -2.81 24.26
CA GLY A 169 -27.11 -2.12 23.43
C GLY A 169 -27.32 -0.61 23.32
N LEU A 170 -26.27 0.10 22.88
CA LEU A 170 -26.32 1.53 22.58
C LEU A 170 -26.64 1.76 21.10
N TYR A 171 -27.44 2.80 20.85
CA TYR A 171 -27.84 3.24 19.53
C TYR A 171 -27.57 4.73 19.35
N LEU A 172 -27.13 5.10 18.14
CA LEU A 172 -27.12 6.48 17.67
C LEU A 172 -28.53 6.88 17.26
N GLU A 173 -29.03 7.99 17.80
CA GLU A 173 -30.28 8.61 17.39
C GLU A 173 -30.03 9.59 16.25
N ILE A 174 -30.60 9.30 15.08
CA ILE A 174 -30.48 10.12 13.87
C ILE A 174 -31.88 10.57 13.46
N PRO A 175 -32.21 11.87 13.50
CA PRO A 175 -33.50 12.36 13.04
C PRO A 175 -33.75 11.96 11.58
N MET A 176 -34.97 11.54 11.25
CA MET A 176 -35.30 11.13 9.88
C MET A 176 -35.02 12.23 8.83
N ALA A 177 -35.09 13.51 9.21
CA ALA A 177 -34.75 14.63 8.33
C ALA A 177 -33.24 14.70 7.97
N ALA A 178 -32.38 14.18 8.85
CA ALA A 178 -30.93 14.11 8.66
C ALA A 178 -30.46 12.76 8.08
N ALA A 179 -31.29 11.71 8.24
CA ALA A 179 -30.98 10.36 7.80
C ALA A 179 -30.64 10.24 6.31
N SER A 180 -29.78 9.27 5.99
CA SER A 180 -29.42 8.87 4.63
C SER A 180 -29.27 7.35 4.54
N ARG A 181 -28.99 6.84 3.34
CA ARG A 181 -28.67 5.41 3.15
C ARG A 181 -27.47 4.96 4.00
N LYS A 182 -26.58 5.88 4.39
CA LYS A 182 -25.46 5.59 5.30
C LYS A 182 -25.91 5.13 6.70
N CYS A 183 -27.18 5.32 7.06
CA CYS A 183 -27.74 4.92 8.34
C CYS A 183 -28.35 3.50 8.32
N LEU A 184 -28.41 2.85 7.16
CA LEU A 184 -28.96 1.49 7.03
C LEU A 184 -27.85 0.48 7.30
N VAL A 185 -28.04 -0.32 8.34
CA VAL A 185 -27.10 -1.34 8.81
C VAL A 185 -27.76 -2.69 8.69
N HIS A 186 -27.07 -3.63 8.09
CA HIS A 186 -27.53 -4.98 7.84
C HIS A 186 -26.67 -5.98 8.63
N ALA A 187 -27.25 -7.11 9.01
CA ALA A 187 -26.53 -8.20 9.64
C ALA A 187 -25.64 -8.92 8.61
N ASP A 188 -24.38 -9.19 8.97
CA ASP A 188 -23.51 -10.03 8.15
C ASP A 188 -24.06 -11.47 8.12
N THR A 189 -24.53 -11.92 6.95
CA THR A 189 -24.95 -13.31 6.74
C THR A 189 -24.00 -14.01 5.77
N GLU A 190 -23.37 -15.10 6.20
CA GLU A 190 -22.48 -15.92 5.35
C GLU A 190 -23.21 -16.64 4.20
N THR A 191 -24.55 -16.64 4.17
CA THR A 191 -25.36 -17.58 3.36
C THR A 191 -26.20 -16.95 2.24
N GLY A 192 -26.05 -15.66 1.92
CA GLY A 192 -26.77 -15.04 0.80
C GLY A 192 -28.29 -14.95 0.98
N GLU A 193 -28.78 -15.04 2.22
CA GLU A 193 -30.16 -14.67 2.56
C GLU A 193 -30.30 -13.14 2.64
N ALA A 194 -31.54 -12.63 2.60
CA ALA A 194 -31.78 -11.20 2.70
C ALA A 194 -31.27 -10.68 4.06
N GLU A 195 -30.22 -9.87 4.04
CA GLU A 195 -29.54 -9.38 5.25
C GLU A 195 -30.53 -8.66 6.18
N GLU A 196 -30.68 -9.14 7.42
CA GLU A 196 -31.59 -8.55 8.41
C GLU A 196 -31.20 -7.09 8.66
N LEU A 197 -32.13 -6.15 8.49
CA LEU A 197 -31.90 -4.74 8.80
C LEU A 197 -31.84 -4.54 10.32
N LEU A 198 -30.66 -4.17 10.82
CA LEU A 198 -30.38 -3.88 12.22
C LEU A 198 -30.79 -2.46 12.62
N THR A 199 -30.85 -1.52 11.68
CA THR A 199 -31.35 -0.16 11.92
C THR A 199 -32.83 -0.20 12.28
N ARG A 200 -33.20 0.45 13.39
CA ARG A 200 -34.59 0.54 13.87
C ARG A 200 -35.16 1.94 13.66
N VAL A 201 -36.49 2.05 13.65
CA VAL A 201 -37.20 3.32 13.49
C VAL A 201 -38.16 3.50 14.65
N GLU A 202 -38.06 4.64 15.34
CA GLU A 202 -38.99 5.01 16.42
C GLU A 202 -38.99 6.54 16.58
N ASN A 203 -40.11 7.15 16.96
CA ASN A 203 -40.20 8.59 17.29
C ASN A 203 -39.61 9.53 16.22
N ASN A 204 -39.86 9.24 14.93
CA ASN A 204 -39.30 9.98 13.78
C ASN A 204 -37.76 10.04 13.71
N CYS A 205 -37.09 9.05 14.31
CA CYS A 205 -35.65 8.87 14.28
C CYS A 205 -35.29 7.47 13.79
N LEU A 206 -34.12 7.36 13.14
CA LEU A 206 -33.42 6.11 12.94
C LEU A 206 -32.51 5.85 14.14
N TYR A 207 -32.47 4.61 14.58
CA TYR A 207 -31.60 4.11 15.63
C TYR A 207 -30.58 3.15 15.03
N VAL A 208 -29.34 3.62 14.97
CA VAL A 208 -28.23 2.88 14.35
C VAL A 208 -27.40 2.21 15.45
N PRO A 209 -27.15 0.89 15.39
CA PRO A 209 -26.31 0.22 16.39
C PRO A 209 -24.90 0.83 16.47
N VAL A 210 -24.38 1.04 17.67
CA VAL A 210 -23.02 1.61 17.87
C VAL A 210 -21.91 0.72 17.27
N GLY A 211 -22.14 -0.59 17.08
CA GLY A 211 -21.19 -1.45 16.37
C GLY A 211 -20.87 -1.00 14.93
N ASP A 212 -21.85 -0.43 14.22
CA ASP A 212 -21.62 0.14 12.87
C ASP A 212 -20.81 1.44 12.94
N PHE A 213 -20.98 2.23 13.99
CA PHE A 213 -20.18 3.43 14.25
C PHE A 213 -18.70 3.08 14.41
N ASP A 214 -18.38 2.05 15.21
CA ASP A 214 -16.99 1.62 15.44
C ASP A 214 -16.31 1.14 14.16
N THR A 215 -17.04 0.43 13.31
CA THR A 215 -16.55 -0.03 11.99
C THR A 215 -16.30 1.15 11.06
N LYS A 216 -17.28 2.04 10.88
CA LYS A 216 -17.16 3.24 10.03
C LYS A 216 -16.07 4.18 10.51
N TYR A 217 -15.95 4.35 11.83
CA TYR A 217 -14.92 5.20 12.40
C TYR A 217 -13.52 4.64 12.14
N ARG A 218 -13.30 3.33 12.28
CA ARG A 218 -12.00 2.71 11.95
C ARG A 218 -11.61 2.91 10.49
N GLU A 219 -12.55 2.77 9.55
CA GLU A 219 -12.32 3.06 8.13
C GLU A 219 -12.01 4.53 7.88
N TYR A 220 -12.80 5.42 8.47
CA TYR A 220 -12.57 6.86 8.41
C TYR A 220 -11.18 7.23 8.93
N ALA A 221 -10.82 6.77 10.13
CA ALA A 221 -9.55 7.10 10.79
C ALA A 221 -8.34 6.61 9.98
N ARG A 222 -8.44 5.42 9.36
CA ARG A 222 -7.42 4.91 8.43
C ARG A 222 -7.22 5.80 7.21
N ARG A 223 -8.29 6.39 6.67
CA ARG A 223 -8.19 7.35 5.56
C ARG A 223 -7.67 8.70 6.06
N ALA A 224 -8.17 9.15 7.21
CA ALA A 224 -7.90 10.45 7.79
C ALA A 224 -6.44 10.61 8.25
N PHE A 225 -5.78 9.52 8.65
CA PHE A 225 -4.34 9.52 8.99
C PHE A 225 -3.46 10.08 7.86
N LYS A 226 -3.81 9.83 6.58
CA LYS A 226 -3.06 10.37 5.43
C LYS A 226 -3.00 11.90 5.44
N LYS A 227 -4.06 12.57 5.93
CA LYS A 227 -4.10 14.03 6.03
C LYS A 227 -3.15 14.55 7.10
N LEU A 228 -3.07 13.86 8.25
CA LEU A 228 -2.11 14.20 9.30
C LEU A 228 -0.67 14.03 8.82
N LEU A 229 -0.36 12.87 8.22
CA LEU A 229 0.97 12.59 7.67
C LEU A 229 1.41 13.66 6.67
N ARG A 230 0.54 13.99 5.70
CA ARG A 230 0.83 15.03 4.70
C ARG A 230 1.13 16.39 5.34
N VAL A 231 0.31 16.81 6.30
CA VAL A 231 0.53 18.11 6.98
C VAL A 231 1.84 18.11 7.75
N GLN A 232 2.21 16.98 8.38
CA GLN A 232 3.48 16.86 9.07
C GLN A 232 4.66 16.94 8.10
N GLU A 233 4.60 16.24 6.97
CA GLU A 233 5.62 16.28 5.91
C GLU A 233 5.81 17.69 5.35
N GLU A 234 4.71 18.43 5.15
CA GLU A 234 4.75 19.83 4.67
C GLU A 234 5.27 20.81 5.73
N ASN A 235 5.24 20.46 7.02
CA ASN A 235 5.59 21.33 8.14
C ASN A 235 7.04 21.15 8.62
N LEU A 236 7.67 20.00 8.36
CA LEU A 236 9.08 19.78 8.69
C LEU A 236 10.00 20.51 7.71
N SER A 237 11.02 21.18 8.23
CA SER A 237 12.10 21.71 7.39
C SER A 237 13.00 20.58 6.87
N GLU A 238 13.77 20.86 5.81
CA GLU A 238 14.75 19.91 5.28
C GLU A 238 15.82 19.53 6.33
N ASP A 239 16.24 20.49 7.16
CA ASP A 239 17.17 20.25 8.28
C ASP A 239 16.56 19.33 9.34
N GLN A 240 15.29 19.53 9.68
CA GLN A 240 14.58 18.68 10.65
C GLN A 240 14.38 17.27 10.12
N LEU A 241 14.01 17.14 8.84
CA LEU A 241 13.85 15.85 8.19
C LEU A 241 15.19 15.10 8.15
N THR A 242 16.26 15.79 7.73
CA THR A 242 17.61 15.21 7.68
C THR A 242 18.08 14.79 9.05
N TRP A 243 17.88 15.64 10.08
CA TRP A 243 18.23 15.29 11.45
C TRP A 243 17.46 14.04 11.91
N LEU A 244 16.15 14.01 11.69
CA LEU A 244 15.30 12.88 12.09
C LEU A 244 15.76 11.58 11.42
N THR A 245 15.93 11.57 10.10
CA THR A 245 16.28 10.35 9.35
C THR A 245 17.73 9.93 9.53
N THR A 246 18.61 10.83 9.99
CA THR A 246 20.01 10.50 10.30
C THR A 246 20.16 9.93 11.71
N ASN A 247 19.33 10.38 12.65
CA ASN A 247 19.44 9.98 14.06
C ASN A 247 18.48 8.84 14.43
N GLU A 248 17.39 8.65 13.69
CA GLU A 248 16.54 7.47 13.84
C GLU A 248 17.28 6.22 13.36
N SER A 249 17.36 5.22 14.23
CA SER A 249 18.07 3.97 13.98
C SER A 249 17.20 2.73 14.18
N ALA A 250 16.32 2.72 15.18
CA ALA A 250 15.64 1.50 15.61
C ALA A 250 14.62 0.94 14.60
N ILE A 251 13.85 1.80 13.92
CA ILE A 251 12.93 1.44 12.83
C ILE A 251 13.74 0.96 11.63
N THR A 252 14.79 1.71 11.26
CA THR A 252 15.68 1.36 10.14
C THR A 252 16.33 -0.01 10.35
N GLU A 253 16.99 -0.23 11.48
CA GLU A 253 17.58 -1.53 11.84
C GLU A 253 16.55 -2.66 11.87
N ARG A 254 15.29 -2.35 12.24
CA ARG A 254 14.22 -3.35 12.28
C ARG A 254 13.79 -3.78 10.89
N ILE A 255 13.68 -2.82 9.96
CA ILE A 255 13.38 -3.07 8.54
C ILE A 255 14.52 -3.88 7.93
N ASP A 256 15.76 -3.43 8.09
CA ASP A 256 16.94 -4.12 7.56
C ASP A 256 17.04 -5.55 8.06
N ARG A 257 16.82 -5.78 9.37
CA ARG A 257 16.79 -7.13 9.93
C ARG A 257 15.75 -8.01 9.26
N PHE A 258 14.55 -7.51 8.96
CA PHE A 258 13.52 -8.29 8.26
C PHE A 258 13.90 -8.59 6.81
N ILE A 259 14.60 -7.66 6.14
CA ILE A 259 15.16 -7.91 4.81
C ILE A 259 16.21 -9.01 4.87
N GLU A 260 17.20 -8.87 5.77
CA GLU A 260 18.32 -9.80 5.95
C GLU A 260 17.86 -11.21 6.33
N THR A 261 16.81 -11.31 7.14
CA THR A 261 16.25 -12.60 7.59
C THR A 261 15.15 -13.15 6.67
N GLY A 262 14.84 -12.46 5.57
CA GLY A 262 13.86 -12.90 4.57
C GLY A 262 12.40 -12.83 5.02
N HIS A 263 12.09 -12.06 6.07
CA HIS A 263 10.75 -11.80 6.61
C HIS A 263 10.02 -10.70 5.83
N HIS A 264 9.99 -10.83 4.51
CA HIS A 264 9.41 -9.84 3.61
C HIS A 264 7.90 -9.67 3.79
N GLU A 265 7.18 -10.67 4.32
CA GLU A 265 5.76 -10.58 4.69
C GLU A 265 5.48 -9.49 5.74
N ARG A 266 6.51 -9.11 6.52
CA ARG A 266 6.41 -8.04 7.52
C ARG A 266 6.65 -6.66 6.95
N ILE A 267 7.19 -6.59 5.73
CA ILE A 267 7.59 -5.35 5.07
C ILE A 267 6.62 -5.00 3.93
N TRP A 268 6.14 -6.02 3.22
CA TRP A 268 5.37 -5.87 2.00
C TRP A 268 3.98 -6.49 2.20
N ARG A 269 2.95 -5.69 1.90
CA ARG A 269 1.55 -6.07 2.08
C ARG A 269 1.10 -7.14 1.10
N ASP A 270 1.61 -7.07 -0.12
CA ASP A 270 1.25 -7.98 -1.21
C ASP A 270 2.21 -9.17 -1.32
N TRP A 271 3.05 -9.37 -0.30
CA TRP A 271 4.02 -10.44 -0.28
C TRP A 271 3.35 -11.81 -0.15
N ASN A 272 3.44 -12.59 -1.22
CA ASN A 272 3.05 -14.00 -1.21
C ASN A 272 4.29 -14.90 -1.15
N PRO A 273 4.62 -15.51 0.01
CA PRO A 273 5.77 -16.42 0.12
C PRO A 273 5.60 -17.70 -0.73
N GLY A 274 4.36 -18.06 -1.06
CA GLY A 274 4.04 -19.15 -1.99
C GLY A 274 4.57 -18.88 -3.38
N GLU A 275 4.42 -17.66 -3.91
CA GLU A 275 4.75 -17.36 -5.31
C GLU A 275 6.25 -17.54 -5.61
N ARG A 276 7.16 -17.15 -4.69
CA ARG A 276 8.61 -17.43 -4.82
C ARG A 276 8.92 -18.92 -4.83
N THR A 277 8.25 -19.66 -3.95
CA THR A 277 8.40 -21.12 -3.88
C THR A 277 7.95 -21.75 -5.19
N PHE A 278 6.77 -21.37 -5.70
CA PHE A 278 6.27 -21.88 -6.98
C PHE A 278 7.08 -21.41 -8.17
N ARG A 279 7.75 -20.25 -8.11
CA ARG A 279 8.69 -19.82 -9.16
C ARG A 279 9.91 -20.74 -9.20
N VAL A 280 10.53 -21.01 -8.05
CA VAL A 280 11.66 -21.94 -7.96
C VAL A 280 11.25 -23.35 -8.37
N LEU A 281 10.08 -23.83 -7.95
CA LEU A 281 9.58 -25.14 -8.37
C LEU A 281 9.32 -25.20 -9.88
N ARG A 282 8.79 -24.13 -10.48
CA ARG A 282 8.60 -24.07 -11.94
C ARG A 282 9.92 -24.11 -12.69
N ASP A 283 10.89 -23.32 -12.26
CA ASP A 283 12.21 -23.26 -12.88
C ASP A 283 12.93 -24.61 -12.71
N ALA A 284 12.89 -25.21 -11.52
CA ALA A 284 13.45 -26.54 -11.27
C ALA A 284 12.79 -27.65 -12.12
N ILE A 285 11.47 -27.60 -12.34
CA ILE A 285 10.77 -28.56 -13.21
C ILE A 285 11.14 -28.34 -14.68
N ARG A 286 11.37 -27.10 -15.12
CA ARG A 286 11.78 -26.78 -16.50
C ARG A 286 13.20 -27.20 -16.81
N ASP A 287 14.10 -27.09 -15.84
CA ASP A 287 15.50 -27.49 -15.98
C ASP A 287 15.70 -28.99 -15.77
N ALA A 288 14.71 -29.69 -15.20
CA ALA A 288 14.73 -31.13 -15.08
C ALA A 288 14.58 -31.81 -16.45
N PRO A 289 15.21 -32.98 -16.67
CA PRO A 289 14.99 -33.75 -17.89
C PRO A 289 13.51 -34.11 -18.07
N ASP A 290 13.01 -33.99 -19.31
CA ASP A 290 11.58 -34.19 -19.70
C ASP A 290 10.94 -35.50 -19.19
N GLU A 291 11.76 -36.49 -18.83
CA GLU A 291 11.33 -37.82 -18.37
C GLU A 291 11.07 -37.92 -16.86
N VAL A 292 11.46 -36.90 -16.06
CA VAL A 292 11.43 -36.97 -14.58
C VAL A 292 10.22 -36.23 -14.01
N VAL A 293 10.02 -34.97 -14.40
CA VAL A 293 8.89 -34.12 -13.99
C VAL A 293 8.53 -33.16 -15.11
N SER A 294 7.29 -32.72 -15.12
CA SER A 294 6.74 -31.83 -16.14
C SER A 294 5.69 -30.90 -15.52
N LEU A 295 5.59 -29.67 -16.04
CA LEU A 295 4.57 -28.73 -15.62
C LEU A 295 3.17 -29.20 -16.07
N GLY A 296 2.16 -28.95 -15.24
CA GLY A 296 0.77 -29.31 -15.55
C GLY A 296 0.42 -30.79 -15.32
N GLU A 297 1.38 -31.64 -14.97
CA GLU A 297 1.13 -33.04 -14.58
C GLU A 297 1.20 -33.24 -13.07
N PHE A 298 0.62 -34.34 -12.59
CA PHE A 298 0.61 -34.69 -11.17
C PHE A 298 1.85 -35.50 -10.81
N HIS A 299 2.66 -34.95 -9.90
CA HIS A 299 3.88 -35.57 -9.39
C HIS A 299 3.81 -35.76 -7.88
N SER A 300 4.49 -36.77 -7.36
CA SER A 300 4.72 -36.92 -5.92
C SER A 300 5.69 -35.84 -5.42
N ALA A 301 5.66 -35.56 -4.11
CA ALA A 301 6.65 -34.67 -3.51
C ALA A 301 8.09 -35.20 -3.62
N LYS A 302 8.28 -36.49 -3.90
CA LYS A 302 9.61 -37.07 -4.12
C LYS A 302 10.16 -36.68 -5.49
N GLU A 303 9.36 -36.86 -6.54
CA GLU A 303 9.75 -36.49 -7.92
C GLU A 303 10.02 -34.99 -8.03
N LEU A 304 9.15 -34.15 -7.44
CA LEU A 304 9.38 -32.70 -7.41
C LEU A 304 10.61 -32.29 -6.60
N PHE A 305 10.94 -33.03 -5.54
CA PHE A 305 12.13 -32.75 -4.75
C PHE A 305 13.42 -33.11 -5.50
N GLU A 306 13.43 -34.21 -6.25
CA GLU A 306 14.58 -34.59 -7.09
C GLU A 306 14.87 -33.51 -8.15
N ALA A 307 13.84 -32.87 -8.69
CA ALA A 307 14.00 -31.71 -9.59
C ALA A 307 14.62 -30.50 -8.88
N VAL A 308 14.18 -30.18 -7.66
CA VAL A 308 14.76 -29.09 -6.86
C VAL A 308 16.20 -29.38 -6.46
N GLU A 309 16.55 -30.63 -6.16
CA GLU A 309 17.90 -31.04 -5.79
C GLU A 309 18.87 -30.97 -6.98
N ALA A 310 18.39 -31.24 -8.19
CA ALA A 310 19.17 -31.13 -9.43
C ALA A 310 19.25 -29.69 -9.98
N TYR A 311 18.37 -28.79 -9.54
CA TYR A 311 18.33 -27.40 -9.99
C TYR A 311 19.52 -26.61 -9.45
N ASP A 312 20.21 -25.87 -10.32
CA ASP A 312 21.33 -24.98 -9.96
C ASP A 312 20.94 -23.50 -10.14
N PRO A 313 20.44 -22.84 -9.08
CA PRO A 313 19.96 -21.48 -9.20
C PRO A 313 21.07 -20.44 -9.29
N GLU A 314 21.04 -19.66 -10.36
CA GLU A 314 21.93 -18.51 -10.57
C GLU A 314 21.75 -17.44 -9.47
N ALA A 315 20.51 -17.14 -9.08
CA ALA A 315 20.21 -16.12 -8.08
C ALA A 315 20.32 -16.65 -6.63
N SER A 316 20.95 -15.87 -5.74
CA SER A 316 21.17 -16.22 -4.32
C SER A 316 19.88 -16.57 -3.58
N TRP A 317 18.82 -15.80 -3.79
CA TRP A 317 17.54 -16.06 -3.12
C TRP A 317 16.84 -17.34 -3.58
N LYS A 318 17.06 -17.77 -4.83
CA LYS A 318 16.54 -19.05 -5.33
C LYS A 318 17.27 -20.21 -4.64
N ARG A 319 18.59 -20.07 -4.40
CA ARG A 319 19.36 -21.01 -3.57
C ARG A 319 18.79 -21.08 -2.15
N ASP A 320 18.42 -19.95 -1.55
CA ASP A 320 17.82 -19.95 -0.21
C ASP A 320 16.49 -20.71 -0.16
N VAL A 321 15.65 -20.56 -1.19
CA VAL A 321 14.40 -21.33 -1.31
C VAL A 321 14.69 -22.83 -1.48
N CYS A 322 15.65 -23.21 -2.32
CA CYS A 322 16.07 -24.60 -2.47
C CYS A 322 16.59 -25.18 -1.14
N ASN A 323 17.44 -24.44 -0.42
CA ASN A 323 18.00 -24.84 0.87
C ASN A 323 16.93 -25.04 1.95
N ARG A 324 15.81 -24.30 1.89
CA ARG A 324 14.66 -24.49 2.80
C ARG A 324 13.89 -25.78 2.52
N ILE A 325 13.92 -26.25 1.27
CA ILE A 325 13.32 -27.51 0.86
C ILE A 325 14.34 -28.62 1.15
N SER A 326 14.35 -29.11 2.40
CA SER A 326 15.40 -30.05 2.87
C SER A 326 15.09 -31.54 2.63
N SER A 327 13.87 -31.87 2.20
CA SER A 327 13.44 -33.26 1.92
C SER A 327 12.12 -33.31 1.16
N PRO A 328 11.75 -34.45 0.54
CA PRO A 328 10.42 -34.66 -0.04
C PRO A 328 9.28 -34.39 0.96
N ARG A 329 9.49 -34.71 2.24
CA ARG A 329 8.50 -34.44 3.30
C ARG A 329 8.36 -32.95 3.57
N SER A 330 9.49 -32.21 3.59
CA SER A 330 9.47 -30.74 3.73
C SER A 330 8.72 -30.09 2.56
N LEU A 331 9.01 -30.52 1.33
CA LEU A 331 8.31 -30.05 0.14
C LEU A 331 6.81 -30.36 0.19
N GLY A 332 6.43 -31.58 0.57
CA GLY A 332 5.02 -31.96 0.71
C GLY A 332 4.27 -31.13 1.76
N ASN A 333 4.90 -30.84 2.90
CA ASN A 333 4.32 -29.97 3.93
C ASN A 333 4.16 -28.53 3.43
N LEU A 334 5.16 -28.01 2.71
CA LEU A 334 5.15 -26.67 2.11
C LEU A 334 4.03 -26.53 1.06
N LEU A 335 3.89 -27.51 0.18
CA LEU A 335 2.80 -27.52 -0.80
C LEU A 335 1.42 -27.68 -0.12
N ALA A 336 1.33 -28.51 0.91
CA ALA A 336 0.10 -28.70 1.67
C ALA A 336 -0.31 -27.47 2.51
N SER A 337 0.60 -26.53 2.81
CA SER A 337 0.25 -25.24 3.44
C SER A 337 -0.13 -24.16 2.42
N GLN A 338 0.04 -24.43 1.13
CA GLN A 338 -0.24 -23.51 0.01
C GLN A 338 -1.40 -24.02 -0.86
N ARG A 339 -2.39 -24.71 -0.26
CA ARG A 339 -3.47 -25.41 -1.01
C ARG A 339 -4.31 -24.48 -1.87
N ASP A 340 -4.45 -23.23 -1.43
CA ASP A 340 -5.25 -22.20 -2.10
C ASP A 340 -4.43 -21.42 -3.15
N HIS A 341 -3.15 -21.78 -3.36
CA HIS A 341 -2.32 -21.13 -4.35
C HIS A 341 -2.80 -21.47 -5.77
N ARG A 342 -3.05 -20.44 -6.59
CA ARG A 342 -3.61 -20.55 -7.96
C ARG A 342 -2.90 -21.58 -8.86
N SER A 343 -1.57 -21.70 -8.71
CA SER A 343 -0.75 -22.60 -9.53
C SER A 343 -0.66 -24.03 -8.99
N LEU A 344 -1.31 -24.36 -7.87
CA LEU A 344 -1.24 -25.69 -7.25
C LEU A 344 -2.59 -26.39 -7.30
N THR A 345 -2.60 -27.64 -7.80
CA THR A 345 -3.69 -28.58 -7.54
C THR A 345 -3.15 -29.76 -6.74
N ILE A 346 -3.79 -30.07 -5.61
CA ILE A 346 -3.46 -31.25 -4.80
C ILE A 346 -4.50 -32.33 -5.05
N ARG A 347 -4.06 -33.56 -5.32
CA ARG A 347 -4.92 -34.74 -5.41
C ARG A 347 -4.39 -35.84 -4.52
N GLU A 348 -5.28 -36.49 -3.79
CA GLU A 348 -4.94 -37.70 -3.05
C GLU A 348 -4.97 -38.92 -3.98
N HIS A 349 -3.90 -39.72 -3.96
CA HIS A 349 -3.82 -40.96 -4.72
C HIS A 349 -3.08 -42.03 -3.91
N ARG A 350 -3.75 -43.17 -3.62
CA ARG A 350 -3.19 -44.31 -2.89
C ARG A 350 -2.52 -43.93 -1.54
N ASN A 351 -3.19 -43.11 -0.74
CA ASN A 351 -2.72 -42.56 0.55
C ASN A 351 -1.49 -41.64 0.46
N THR A 352 -1.15 -41.11 -0.71
CA THR A 352 -0.14 -40.05 -0.86
C THR A 352 -0.67 -38.89 -1.68
N ASN A 353 -0.33 -37.67 -1.26
CA ASN A 353 -0.65 -36.46 -2.00
C ASN A 353 0.24 -36.39 -3.25
N HIS A 354 -0.39 -36.11 -4.38
CA HIS A 354 0.25 -35.74 -5.62
C HIS A 354 -0.10 -34.29 -5.92
N TYR A 355 0.85 -33.59 -6.51
CA TYR A 355 0.85 -32.16 -6.68
C TYR A 355 0.99 -31.89 -8.16
N ARG A 356 0.06 -31.12 -8.70
CA ARG A 356 0.18 -30.57 -10.03
C ARG A 356 0.51 -29.10 -9.89
N ILE A 357 1.74 -28.76 -10.25
CA ILE A 357 2.18 -27.38 -10.38
C ILE A 357 1.86 -27.00 -11.81
N GLN A 358 0.85 -26.16 -11.97
CA GLN A 358 0.55 -25.61 -13.28
C GLN A 358 1.72 -24.73 -13.70
N GLU A 359 1.96 -24.71 -15.00
CA GLU A 359 2.57 -23.53 -15.59
C GLU A 359 1.83 -22.31 -14.99
N SER A 360 2.52 -21.21 -14.63
CA SER A 360 1.74 -19.96 -14.62
C SER A 360 1.05 -19.90 -15.97
N SER A 361 -0.18 -19.41 -16.04
CA SER A 361 -0.85 -19.13 -17.31
C SER A 361 0.09 -18.31 -18.19
N ARG A 362 0.92 -19.07 -18.92
CA ARG A 362 2.24 -18.80 -19.52
C ARG A 362 3.19 -17.90 -18.70
N GLY A 363 4.50 -17.85 -18.97
CA GLY A 363 5.00 -16.93 -19.98
C GLY A 363 4.24 -15.63 -19.85
N VAL A 364 4.75 -14.72 -19.02
CA VAL A 364 4.39 -13.30 -18.92
C VAL A 364 2.99 -12.96 -19.49
N GLN A 365 2.02 -12.60 -18.64
CA GLN A 365 0.68 -12.24 -19.10
C GLN A 365 0.78 -11.20 -20.23
N PRO A 366 0.32 -11.50 -21.46
CA PRO A 366 0.31 -10.51 -22.52
C PRO A 366 -0.63 -9.39 -22.10
N LEU A 367 -0.19 -8.17 -22.34
CA LEU A 367 -0.98 -6.97 -22.14
C LEU A 367 -1.50 -6.55 -23.51
N ASP A 368 -2.82 -6.50 -23.66
CA ASP A 368 -3.43 -5.89 -24.83
C ASP A 368 -3.38 -4.38 -24.66
N VAL A 369 -2.82 -3.66 -25.63
CA VAL A 369 -2.57 -2.21 -25.52
C VAL A 369 -3.33 -1.52 -26.64
N GLU A 370 -4.58 -1.14 -26.36
CA GLU A 370 -5.43 -0.39 -27.28
C GLU A 370 -5.20 1.13 -27.15
N ALA A 371 -4.84 1.59 -25.94
CA ALA A 371 -4.50 2.97 -25.62
C ALA A 371 -3.18 3.05 -24.81
N ILE A 372 -2.52 4.21 -24.80
CA ILE A 372 -1.28 4.40 -24.01
C ILE A 372 -1.54 4.12 -22.52
N GLU A 373 -2.73 4.46 -22.02
CA GLU A 373 -3.12 4.25 -20.64
C GLU A 373 -3.10 2.79 -20.19
N ASP A 374 -3.26 1.84 -21.12
CA ASP A 374 -3.22 0.42 -20.79
C ASP A 374 -1.84 0.00 -20.31
N LEU A 375 -0.77 0.74 -20.66
CA LEU A 375 0.56 0.53 -20.07
C LEU A 375 0.55 0.66 -18.54
N PHE A 376 -0.39 1.42 -17.95
CA PHE A 376 -0.54 1.51 -16.50
C PHE A 376 -1.18 0.28 -15.85
N GLU A 377 -1.61 -0.72 -16.62
CA GLU A 377 -1.91 -2.05 -16.07
C GLU A 377 -0.65 -2.78 -15.60
N LEU A 378 0.52 -2.45 -16.17
CA LEU A 378 1.79 -2.93 -15.65
C LEU A 378 1.98 -2.38 -14.23
N PRO A 379 2.20 -3.23 -13.20
CA PRO A 379 2.34 -2.76 -11.83
C PRO A 379 3.44 -1.71 -11.65
N CYS A 380 4.56 -1.83 -12.37
CA CYS A 380 5.64 -0.85 -12.33
C CYS A 380 5.23 0.51 -12.92
N MET A 381 4.45 0.53 -14.01
CA MET A 381 3.93 1.76 -14.59
C MET A 381 2.85 2.38 -13.72
N ALA A 382 1.95 1.58 -13.14
CA ALA A 382 0.95 2.05 -12.17
C ALA A 382 1.63 2.75 -10.97
N ASN A 383 2.68 2.13 -10.44
CA ASN A 383 3.44 2.66 -9.31
C ASN A 383 4.17 3.95 -9.67
N MET A 384 4.78 4.01 -10.86
CA MET A 384 5.37 5.24 -11.39
C MET A 384 4.30 6.33 -11.54
N ALA A 385 3.12 6.02 -12.08
CA ALA A 385 2.02 6.98 -12.25
C ALA A 385 1.52 7.57 -10.92
N GLU A 386 1.43 6.76 -9.86
CA GLU A 386 1.12 7.23 -8.52
C GLU A 386 2.23 8.14 -7.98
N ARG A 387 3.50 7.72 -8.11
CA ARG A 387 4.66 8.52 -7.67
C ARG A 387 4.71 9.87 -8.37
N LEU A 388 4.34 9.93 -9.65
CA LEU A 388 4.29 11.16 -10.42
C LEU A 388 3.19 12.13 -9.97
N HIS A 389 2.18 11.70 -9.19
CA HIS A 389 1.24 12.64 -8.56
C HIS A 389 1.87 13.39 -7.38
N GLU A 390 2.88 12.80 -6.74
CA GLU A 390 3.51 13.34 -5.53
C GLU A 390 4.86 14.01 -5.82
N LYS A 391 5.63 13.51 -6.79
CA LYS A 391 6.98 13.97 -7.13
C LYS A 391 7.14 14.21 -8.64
N LYS A 392 8.00 15.17 -9.02
CA LYS A 392 8.36 15.41 -10.42
C LYS A 392 9.11 14.20 -11.03
N PRO A 393 8.93 13.90 -12.32
CA PRO A 393 9.62 12.81 -13.01
C PRO A 393 11.12 13.04 -12.98
N VAL A 394 11.89 11.97 -12.87
CA VAL A 394 13.29 12.00 -13.29
C VAL A 394 13.35 11.68 -14.79
N ARG A 395 14.45 12.06 -15.46
CA ARG A 395 14.61 11.84 -16.90
C ARG A 395 14.35 10.38 -17.31
N LYS A 396 14.79 9.42 -16.49
CA LYS A 396 14.64 7.98 -16.74
C LYS A 396 13.17 7.50 -16.72
N ASP A 397 12.30 8.14 -15.94
CA ASP A 397 10.86 7.84 -15.90
C ASP A 397 10.21 8.15 -17.26
N LEU A 398 10.50 9.36 -17.77
CA LEU A 398 10.00 9.83 -19.06
C LEU A 398 10.61 9.04 -20.21
N TYR A 399 11.92 8.78 -20.14
CA TYR A 399 12.63 7.92 -21.10
C TYR A 399 11.92 6.58 -21.25
N ASN A 400 11.72 5.85 -20.14
CA ASN A 400 11.21 4.49 -20.23
C ASN A 400 9.78 4.46 -20.78
N PHE A 401 8.92 5.36 -20.30
CA PHE A 401 7.54 5.45 -20.76
C PHE A 401 7.45 5.82 -22.24
N ALA A 402 8.20 6.84 -22.68
CA ALA A 402 8.25 7.25 -24.08
C ALA A 402 8.79 6.15 -25.00
N ARG A 403 9.80 5.39 -24.56
CA ARG A 403 10.34 4.26 -25.33
C ARG A 403 9.38 3.09 -25.43
N MET A 404 8.67 2.75 -24.35
CA MET A 404 7.60 1.74 -24.43
C MET A 404 6.56 2.14 -25.48
N VAL A 405 6.08 3.39 -25.44
CA VAL A 405 5.08 3.89 -26.39
C VAL A 405 5.58 3.85 -27.84
N MET A 406 6.83 4.26 -28.08
CA MET A 406 7.44 4.27 -29.41
C MET A 406 7.43 2.89 -30.09
N TRP A 407 7.58 1.82 -29.30
CA TRP A 407 7.62 0.45 -29.82
C TRP A 407 6.24 -0.20 -29.92
N LEU A 408 5.15 0.46 -29.53
CA LEU A 408 3.81 -0.12 -29.65
C LEU A 408 3.35 -0.20 -31.12
N PRO A 409 2.60 -1.26 -31.51
CA PRO A 409 2.17 -1.46 -32.89
C PRO A 409 1.39 -0.29 -33.50
N GLN A 410 0.53 0.38 -32.71
CA GLN A 410 -0.25 1.52 -33.18
C GLN A 410 0.60 2.74 -33.58
N TYR A 411 1.85 2.82 -33.14
CA TYR A 411 2.74 3.94 -33.41
C TYR A 411 3.81 3.66 -34.47
N GLN A 412 3.88 2.44 -35.01
CA GLN A 412 4.85 2.05 -36.04
C GLN A 412 4.73 2.89 -37.33
N ASP A 413 3.50 3.15 -37.77
CA ASP A 413 3.21 3.95 -38.97
C ASP A 413 2.80 5.40 -38.66
N SER A 414 2.83 5.79 -37.38
CA SER A 414 2.40 7.12 -36.94
C SER A 414 3.51 8.14 -37.10
N ASP A 415 3.15 9.39 -37.43
CA ASP A 415 4.12 10.48 -37.42
C ASP A 415 4.49 10.91 -35.98
N LEU A 416 5.70 11.46 -35.82
CA LEU A 416 6.20 11.90 -34.52
C LEU A 416 5.30 12.93 -33.85
N GLU A 417 4.62 13.79 -34.61
CA GLU A 417 3.74 14.82 -34.04
C GLU A 417 2.53 14.19 -33.35
N THR A 418 1.98 13.12 -33.93
CA THR A 418 0.89 12.33 -33.35
C THR A 418 1.34 11.68 -32.04
N ILE A 419 2.49 11.00 -32.05
CA ILE A 419 3.03 10.34 -30.85
C ILE A 419 3.32 11.34 -29.72
N VAL A 420 3.90 12.50 -30.06
CA VAL A 420 4.19 13.58 -29.12
C VAL A 420 2.90 14.16 -28.54
N ALA A 421 1.86 14.35 -29.37
CA ALA A 421 0.57 14.85 -28.90
C ALA A 421 -0.09 13.89 -27.90
N ASP A 422 -0.12 12.60 -28.20
CA ASP A 422 -0.71 11.59 -27.33
C ASP A 422 0.06 11.46 -26.00
N LEU A 423 1.39 11.42 -26.05
CA LEU A 423 2.22 11.42 -24.83
C LEU A 423 1.99 12.68 -24.00
N LYS A 424 1.87 13.85 -24.63
CA LYS A 424 1.58 15.11 -23.92
C LYS A 424 0.20 15.09 -23.25
N ASP A 425 -0.81 14.48 -23.89
CA ASP A 425 -2.13 14.31 -23.29
C ASP A 425 -2.05 13.45 -22.03
N VAL A 426 -1.35 12.32 -22.10
CA VAL A 426 -1.11 11.45 -20.94
C VAL A 426 -0.35 12.19 -19.83
N PHE A 427 0.71 12.93 -20.18
CA PHE A 427 1.49 13.69 -19.19
C PHE A 427 0.74 14.85 -18.55
N SER A 428 -0.30 15.38 -19.20
CA SER A 428 -1.12 16.47 -18.66
C SER A 428 -1.87 16.12 -17.37
N ARG A 429 -1.93 14.82 -17.03
CA ARG A 429 -2.61 14.29 -15.83
C ARG A 429 -1.89 14.63 -14.53
N TRP A 430 -0.61 14.99 -14.58
CA TRP A 430 0.19 15.24 -13.38
C TRP A 430 0.41 16.72 -13.07
N PRO A 431 0.47 17.13 -11.77
CA PRO A 431 0.52 18.53 -11.37
C PRO A 431 1.75 19.32 -11.82
N TRP A 432 2.83 18.63 -12.19
CA TRP A 432 4.10 19.23 -12.62
C TRP A 432 4.21 19.41 -14.14
N TYR A 433 3.19 18.99 -14.89
CA TYR A 433 3.18 19.06 -16.35
C TYR A 433 3.46 20.49 -16.84
N ASP A 434 4.45 20.61 -17.72
CA ASP A 434 4.72 21.81 -18.50
C ASP A 434 4.80 21.40 -19.97
N GLU A 435 3.97 22.00 -20.80
CA GLU A 435 3.81 21.60 -22.20
C GLU A 435 5.12 21.72 -22.99
N GLN A 436 5.87 22.80 -22.81
CA GLN A 436 7.09 23.08 -23.57
C GLN A 436 8.24 22.19 -23.13
N VAL A 437 8.41 22.01 -21.82
CA VAL A 437 9.43 21.13 -21.26
C VAL A 437 9.15 19.68 -21.65
N THR A 438 7.89 19.25 -21.57
CA THR A 438 7.49 17.88 -21.91
C THR A 438 7.69 17.60 -23.40
N ASP A 439 7.27 18.52 -24.28
CA ASP A 439 7.49 18.41 -25.73
C ASP A 439 8.98 18.27 -26.07
N TYR A 440 9.82 19.14 -25.49
CA TYR A 440 11.27 19.09 -25.68
C TYR A 440 11.86 17.75 -25.23
N GLN A 441 11.50 17.26 -24.04
CA GLN A 441 12.03 16.01 -23.50
C GLN A 441 11.61 14.80 -24.34
N ILE A 442 10.35 14.72 -24.74
CA ILE A 442 9.87 13.62 -25.61
C ILE A 442 10.65 13.65 -26.92
N ARG A 443 10.69 14.79 -27.62
CA ARG A 443 11.42 14.89 -28.89
C ARG A 443 12.90 14.57 -28.75
N TYR A 444 13.52 15.02 -27.66
CA TYR A 444 14.90 14.73 -27.37
C TYR A 444 15.13 13.22 -27.27
N GLU A 445 14.30 12.50 -26.51
CA GLU A 445 14.41 11.05 -26.44
C GLU A 445 14.16 10.41 -27.81
N PHE A 446 13.12 10.77 -28.54
CA PHE A 446 12.87 10.21 -29.89
C PHE A 446 14.02 10.45 -30.88
N SER A 447 14.73 11.57 -30.77
CA SER A 447 15.87 11.91 -31.65
C SER A 447 17.20 11.26 -31.25
N ASN A 448 17.30 10.77 -30.02
CA ASN A 448 18.56 10.26 -29.47
C ASN A 448 18.73 8.77 -29.81
N THR A 449 19.87 8.42 -30.41
CA THR A 449 20.28 7.04 -30.73
C THR A 449 21.47 6.61 -29.86
N ILE A 450 21.61 5.32 -29.61
CA ILE A 450 22.75 4.71 -28.92
C ILE A 450 23.37 3.70 -29.89
N GLY A 451 24.67 3.82 -30.18
CA GLY A 451 25.32 2.93 -31.17
C GLY A 451 24.91 3.14 -32.63
N GLY A 452 23.92 4.03 -32.90
CA GLY A 452 23.28 4.16 -34.21
C GLY A 452 21.84 3.64 -34.21
N ASP A 453 21.47 2.89 -33.17
CA ASP A 453 20.19 2.22 -33.04
C ASP A 453 19.21 2.96 -32.14
N THR A 454 17.94 2.60 -32.29
CA THR A 454 16.84 3.16 -31.49
C THR A 454 16.91 2.56 -30.09
N PRO A 455 17.12 3.36 -29.03
CA PRO A 455 17.26 2.83 -27.68
C PRO A 455 16.04 2.04 -27.21
N LEU A 456 16.29 0.88 -26.62
CA LEU A 456 15.25 -0.03 -26.14
C LEU A 456 14.60 0.47 -24.84
N PRO A 457 13.33 0.07 -24.58
CA PRO A 457 12.71 0.23 -23.27
C PRO A 457 13.52 -0.51 -22.21
N MET A 458 13.60 0.05 -20.99
CA MET A 458 14.29 -0.60 -19.89
C MET A 458 13.61 -1.92 -19.53
N ASN A 459 14.39 -2.98 -19.39
CA ASN A 459 13.86 -4.26 -18.94
C ASN A 459 13.52 -4.25 -17.45
N CYS A 460 12.95 -5.36 -16.99
CA CYS A 460 12.63 -5.53 -15.58
C CYS A 460 13.84 -5.62 -14.67
N ASP A 461 15.05 -5.89 -15.18
CA ASP A 461 16.29 -6.01 -14.39
C ASP A 461 17.02 -4.68 -14.22
N ASN A 462 16.63 -3.64 -14.97
CA ASN A 462 17.24 -2.33 -14.91
C ASN A 462 17.02 -1.67 -13.54
N ASP A 463 18.09 -1.15 -12.93
CA ASP A 463 18.05 -0.52 -11.60
C ASP A 463 17.06 0.65 -11.51
N ASP A 464 16.94 1.46 -12.55
CA ASP A 464 15.96 2.56 -12.59
C ASP A 464 14.52 2.01 -12.63
N MET A 465 14.29 0.85 -13.24
CA MET A 465 12.98 0.18 -13.27
C MET A 465 12.64 -0.57 -11.99
N GLN A 466 13.65 -1.15 -11.33
CA GLN A 466 13.49 -1.85 -10.05
C GLN A 466 12.91 -0.94 -8.96
N ARG A 467 13.11 0.39 -9.09
CA ARG A 467 12.49 1.43 -8.25
C ARG A 467 10.98 1.31 -8.15
N TYR A 468 10.30 1.02 -9.27
CA TYR A 468 8.84 0.96 -9.34
C TYR A 468 8.29 -0.46 -9.29
N CYS A 469 9.17 -1.45 -9.36
CA CYS A 469 8.81 -2.86 -9.43
C CYS A 469 8.22 -3.35 -8.10
N ILE A 470 7.23 -4.23 -8.19
CA ILE A 470 6.70 -4.98 -7.03
C ILE A 470 7.50 -6.26 -6.75
N GLY A 471 8.68 -6.39 -7.38
CA GLY A 471 9.45 -7.62 -7.47
C GLY A 471 9.02 -8.47 -8.67
N GLN A 472 9.97 -8.89 -9.49
CA GLN A 472 9.70 -9.75 -10.65
C GLN A 472 9.06 -11.08 -10.27
N GLU A 473 9.28 -11.53 -9.03
CA GLU A 473 8.65 -12.73 -8.49
C GLU A 473 7.15 -12.57 -8.23
N GLN A 474 6.62 -11.35 -8.15
CA GLN A 474 5.21 -11.07 -7.89
C GLN A 474 4.48 -10.51 -9.11
N CYS A 475 5.21 -9.91 -10.04
CA CYS A 475 4.65 -9.33 -11.24
C CYS A 475 4.21 -10.42 -12.23
N PRO A 476 2.92 -10.51 -12.60
CA PRO A 476 2.49 -11.45 -13.64
C PRO A 476 2.92 -11.02 -15.04
N TYR A 477 3.46 -9.79 -15.17
CA TYR A 477 3.93 -9.17 -16.40
C TYR A 477 5.46 -9.06 -16.45
N SER A 478 6.01 -8.86 -17.65
CA SER A 478 7.40 -8.49 -17.91
C SER A 478 7.40 -7.49 -19.07
N ILE A 479 8.23 -6.46 -19.00
CA ILE A 479 8.23 -5.38 -19.99
C ILE A 479 8.43 -5.93 -21.41
N TRP A 480 9.45 -6.77 -21.61
CA TRP A 480 9.75 -7.36 -22.92
C TRP A 480 8.95 -8.64 -23.22
N GLY A 481 8.13 -9.14 -22.30
CA GLY A 481 7.34 -10.36 -22.52
C GLY A 481 5.82 -10.13 -22.57
N SER A 482 5.34 -9.01 -22.02
CA SER A 482 3.92 -8.68 -21.91
C SER A 482 3.48 -7.73 -23.00
N LEU A 483 4.34 -6.78 -23.36
CA LEU A 483 3.97 -5.73 -24.29
C LEU A 483 4.05 -6.26 -25.73
N PRO A 484 3.14 -5.82 -26.61
CA PRO A 484 3.06 -6.30 -27.98
C PRO A 484 4.12 -5.62 -28.88
N PHE A 485 5.38 -5.61 -28.46
CA PHE A 485 6.45 -5.02 -29.25
C PHE A 485 6.71 -5.84 -30.53
N PRO A 486 7.08 -5.19 -31.66
CA PRO A 486 7.34 -5.88 -32.91
C PRO A 486 8.67 -6.67 -32.85
N ASP A 487 8.78 -7.70 -33.69
CA ASP A 487 9.97 -8.55 -33.81
C ASP A 487 11.25 -7.73 -34.08
N GLU A 488 11.17 -6.63 -34.84
CA GLU A 488 12.28 -5.71 -35.12
C GLU A 488 12.93 -5.11 -33.87
N MET A 489 12.18 -4.98 -32.77
CA MET A 489 12.73 -4.55 -31.48
C MET A 489 13.64 -5.63 -30.88
N TYR A 490 13.22 -6.90 -31.00
CA TYR A 490 13.94 -8.04 -30.44
C TYR A 490 15.17 -8.40 -31.28
N ASP A 491 15.13 -8.16 -32.59
CA ASP A 491 16.29 -8.33 -33.48
C ASP A 491 17.50 -7.50 -32.99
N GLN A 492 17.28 -6.33 -32.38
CA GLN A 492 18.34 -5.50 -31.78
C GLN A 492 18.99 -6.15 -30.53
N LEU A 493 18.31 -7.07 -29.85
CA LEU A 493 18.87 -7.82 -28.73
C LEU A 493 19.79 -8.96 -29.19
N ASP A 494 19.52 -9.51 -30.37
CA ASP A 494 20.26 -10.66 -30.94
C ASP A 494 21.55 -10.24 -31.67
N GLU A 495 21.64 -8.99 -32.15
CA GLU A 495 22.86 -8.44 -32.77
C GLU A 495 23.97 -8.11 -31.75
N ASP A 496 23.64 -7.97 -30.46
CA ASP A 496 24.53 -7.57 -29.35
C ASP A 496 25.07 -8.74 -28.47
N GLY A 497 25.27 -9.94 -29.05
CA GLY A 497 25.79 -11.12 -28.32
C GLY A 497 27.08 -10.88 -27.47
N PRO A 498 27.34 -11.77 -26.51
CA PRO A 498 27.61 -11.47 -25.10
C PRO A 498 28.81 -10.55 -24.87
N THR A 499 28.57 -9.25 -24.76
CA THR A 499 29.39 -8.35 -23.95
C THR A 499 28.54 -7.81 -22.83
N GLY A 500 28.35 -8.64 -21.80
CA GLY A 500 27.99 -8.13 -20.48
C GLY A 500 29.14 -7.27 -19.98
N GLU A 501 28.94 -5.96 -19.97
CA GLU A 501 29.52 -4.95 -19.08
C GLU A 501 29.29 -3.57 -19.72
N GLU A 502 28.16 -2.96 -19.37
CA GLU A 502 28.02 -1.52 -19.04
C GLU A 502 26.53 -1.19 -18.89
N PHE A 503 25.97 -1.50 -17.72
CA PHE A 503 24.88 -0.72 -17.12
C PHE A 503 25.06 -0.72 -15.60
#